data_AF-A0A317Z441-F1
#
_entry.id   AF-A0A317Z441-F1
#
_cell.length_a   1.000
_cell.length_b   1.000
_cell.length_c   1.000
_cell.angle_alpha   90.00
_cell.angle_beta   90.00
_cell.angle_gamma   90.00
#
_symmetry.space_group_name_H-M   'P 1'
#
loop_
_entity.id
_entity.type
_entity.pdbx_description
1 polymer ?
#
loop_
_entity_poly.entity_id
_entity_poly.type
_entity_poly.pdbx_seq_one_letter_code
_entity_poly.pdbx_strand_id
1 'polypeptide(L)'
;MLLFTIEILIMILAIVLGLRTAGALGCGIFALVAQIVMIFGFGLPPGSAPVTAVLIILSIGIAGGTLQATGGIDYLVHLASKMIERFPKSIIFIAPMIVFVFV
;
A
#
# COMPACT_ATOMS: atom_id res chain seq x y z
N MET A 1 -2.12 32.25 3.18
CA MET A 1 -0.67 32.03 3.01
C MET A 1 -0.04 31.51 4.30
N LEU A 2 -0.09 32.26 5.41
CA LEU A 2 0.53 31.85 6.68
C LEU A 2 -0.06 30.57 7.30
N LEU A 3 -1.39 30.40 7.30
CA LEU A 3 -2.07 29.16 7.75
C LEU A 3 -1.61 27.92 6.95
N PHE A 4 -1.62 28.02 5.62
CA PHE A 4 -1.17 26.96 4.73
C PHE A 4 0.30 26.56 4.97
N THR A 5 1.18 27.53 5.23
CA THR A 5 2.58 27.24 5.57
C THR A 5 2.71 26.50 6.90
N ILE A 6 1.88 26.83 7.89
CA ILE A 6 1.86 26.14 9.20
C ILE A 6 1.37 24.70 9.04
N GLU A 7 0.30 24.47 8.27
CA GLU A 7 -0.24 23.13 7.99
C GLU A 7 0.80 22.22 7.31
N ILE A 8 1.50 22.75 6.30
CA ILE A 8 2.61 22.04 5.63
C ILE A 8 3.71 21.70 6.63
N LEU A 9 4.09 22.65 7.49
CA LEU A 9 5.17 22.45 8.45
C LEU A 9 4.81 21.38 9.50
N ILE A 10 3.56 21.39 9.98
CA ILE A 10 3.03 20.35 10.88
C ILE A 10 3.09 18.97 10.19
N MET A 11 2.67 18.89 8.92
CA MET A 11 2.68 17.65 8.17
C MET A 11 4.12 17.12 7.95
N ILE A 12 5.05 17.99 7.57
CA ILE A 12 6.46 17.62 7.38
C ILE A 12 7.06 17.11 8.70
N LEU A 13 6.82 17.82 9.82
CA LEU A 13 7.29 17.38 11.13
C LEU A 13 6.71 16.02 11.53
N ALA A 14 5.42 15.80 11.29
CA ALA A 14 4.77 14.52 11.55
C ALA A 14 5.40 13.38 10.75
N ILE A 15 5.67 13.58 9.45
CA ILE A 15 6.30 12.57 8.60
C ILE A 15 7.72 12.27 9.10
N VAL A 16 8.53 13.29 9.41
CA VAL A 16 9.91 13.12 9.88
C VAL A 16 9.95 12.39 11.23
N LEU A 17 9.07 12.75 12.16
CA LEU A 17 8.95 12.06 13.46
C LEU A 17 8.47 10.62 13.29
N GLY A 18 7.51 10.38 12.40
CA GLY A 18 7.04 9.05 12.06
C GLY A 18 8.15 8.18 11.46
N LEU A 19 8.92 8.73 10.52
CA LEU A 19 10.02 8.02 9.88
C LEU A 19 11.11 7.64 10.89
N ARG A 20 11.42 8.54 11.82
CA ARG A 20 12.44 8.33 12.85
C ARG A 20 12.01 7.30 13.90
N THR A 21 10.72 7.22 14.23
CA THR A 21 10.22 6.36 15.31
C THR A 21 9.98 4.92 14.85
N ALA A 22 9.36 4.72 13.69
CA ALA A 22 8.97 3.40 13.21
C ALA A 22 9.06 3.24 11.68
N GLY A 23 9.89 4.04 11.01
CA GLY A 23 10.06 3.99 9.56
C GLY A 23 8.76 4.27 8.80
N ALA A 24 8.49 3.50 7.75
CA ALA A 24 7.31 3.69 6.91
C ALA A 24 5.98 3.55 7.68
N LEU A 25 5.92 2.63 8.64
CA LEU A 25 4.72 2.40 9.45
C LEU A 25 4.46 3.59 10.40
N GLY A 26 5.52 4.17 10.95
CA GLY A 26 5.45 5.38 11.76
C GLY A 26 4.96 6.60 10.99
N CYS A 27 5.39 6.78 9.73
CA CYS A 27 4.86 7.85 8.87
C CYS A 27 3.34 7.78 8.72
N GLY A 28 2.78 6.57 8.55
CA GLY A 28 1.33 6.38 8.43
C GLY A 28 0.57 6.80 9.69
N ILE A 29 1.06 6.38 10.87
CA ILE A 29 0.42 6.70 12.16
C ILE A 29 0.52 8.19 12.46
N PHE A 30 1.70 8.79 12.30
CA PHE A 30 1.89 10.22 12.58
C PHE A 30 1.13 11.11 11.59
N ALA A 31 0.95 10.68 10.34
CA ALA A 31 0.10 11.39 9.38
C ALA A 31 -1.38 11.42 9.83
N LEU A 32 -1.90 10.33 10.40
CA LEU A 32 -3.24 10.30 10.97
C LEU A 32 -3.38 11.24 12.17
N VAL A 33 -2.40 11.22 13.09
CA VAL A 33 -2.37 12.13 14.25
C VAL A 33 -2.33 13.58 13.79
N ALA A 34 -1.49 13.91 12.81
CA ALA A 34 -1.40 15.25 12.26
C ALA A 34 -2.72 15.69 11.62
N GLN A 35 -3.41 14.80 10.91
CA GLN A 35 -4.74 15.09 10.35
C GLN A 35 -5.79 15.35 11.42
N ILE A 36 -5.81 14.58 12.52
CA ILE A 36 -6.69 14.84 13.66
C ILE A 36 -6.41 16.25 14.22
N VAL A 37 -5.13 16.61 14.40
CA VAL A 37 -4.74 17.94 14.89
C VAL A 37 -5.17 19.05 13.90
N MET A 38 -5.07 18.83 12.59
CA MET A 38 -5.50 19.79 11.58
C MET A 38 -7.04 19.97 11.57
N ILE A 39 -7.80 18.89 11.63
CA ILE A 39 -9.27 18.93 11.59
C ILE A 39 -9.84 19.54 12.87
N PHE A 40 -9.42 19.05 14.05
CA PHE A 40 -9.98 19.50 15.33
C PHE A 40 -9.32 20.77 15.89
N GLY A 41 -8.04 20.99 15.60
CA GLY A 41 -7.31 22.16 16.10
C GLY A 41 -7.43 23.38 15.19
N PHE A 42 -7.32 23.19 13.88
CA PHE A 42 -7.37 24.29 12.89
C PHE A 42 -8.71 24.40 12.17
N GLY A 43 -9.65 23.48 12.43
CA GLY A 43 -11.01 23.54 11.86
C GLY A 43 -11.07 23.23 10.37
N LEU A 44 -10.08 22.52 9.82
CA LEU A 44 -10.09 22.13 8.41
C LEU A 44 -11.26 21.17 8.15
N PRO A 45 -11.98 21.33 7.02
CA PRO A 45 -13.03 20.40 6.66
C PRO A 45 -12.45 18.99 6.53
N PRO A 46 -13.06 17.97 7.16
CA PRO A 46 -12.60 16.60 7.04
C PRO A 46 -12.68 16.16 5.57
N GLY A 47 -11.62 15.51 5.11
CA GLY A 47 -11.61 14.90 3.77
C GLY A 47 -12.68 13.83 3.62
N SER A 48 -13.01 13.50 2.37
CA SER A 48 -13.90 12.37 2.07
C SER A 48 -13.29 11.06 2.56
N ALA A 49 -14.09 10.22 3.22
CA ALA A 49 -13.67 8.87 3.59
C ALA A 49 -13.23 8.08 2.33
N PRO A 50 -12.16 7.26 2.40
CA PRO A 50 -11.59 6.60 1.24
C PRO A 50 -12.36 5.32 0.87
N VAL A 51 -13.67 5.43 0.66
CA VAL A 51 -14.58 4.30 0.43
C VAL A 51 -14.10 3.43 -0.73
N THR A 52 -13.72 4.05 -1.84
CA THR A 52 -13.20 3.33 -3.02
C THR A 52 -11.96 2.51 -2.69
N ALA A 53 -11.03 3.05 -1.89
CA ALA A 53 -9.81 2.32 -1.52
C ALA A 53 -10.12 1.13 -0.60
N VAL A 54 -11.02 1.31 0.37
CA VAL A 54 -11.47 0.21 1.26
C VAL A 54 -12.14 -0.90 0.45
N LEU A 55 -13.00 -0.54 -0.50
CA LEU A 55 -13.65 -1.50 -1.40
C LEU A 55 -12.62 -2.25 -2.27
N ILE A 56 -11.61 -1.56 -2.80
CA ILE A 56 -10.53 -2.21 -3.56
C ILE A 56 -9.80 -3.26 -2.70
N ILE A 57 -9.42 -2.91 -1.46
CA ILE A 57 -8.73 -3.84 -0.55
C ILE A 57 -9.61 -5.06 -0.25
N LEU A 58 -10.91 -4.84 0.02
CA LEU A 58 -11.87 -5.91 0.24
C LEU A 58 -12.03 -6.81 -0.98
N SER A 59 -12.20 -6.22 -2.17
CA SER A 59 -12.33 -6.96 -3.43
C SER A 59 -11.12 -7.83 -3.72
N ILE A 60 -9.90 -7.28 -3.59
CA ILE A 60 -8.66 -8.04 -3.81
C ILE A 60 -8.52 -9.13 -2.74
N GLY A 61 -8.85 -8.86 -1.48
CA GLY A 61 -8.83 -9.85 -0.41
C GLY A 61 -9.77 -11.03 -0.66
N ILE A 62 -11.00 -10.76 -1.13
CA ILE A 62 -11.98 -11.81 -1.46
C ILE A 62 -11.54 -12.61 -2.69
N ALA A 63 -11.04 -11.94 -3.74
CA ALA A 63 -10.55 -12.59 -4.95
C ALA A 63 -9.35 -13.50 -4.63
N GLY A 64 -8.37 -12.98 -3.87
CA GLY A 64 -7.21 -13.74 -3.40
C GLY A 64 -7.61 -14.91 -2.50
N GLY A 65 -8.53 -14.69 -1.56
CA GLY A 65 -9.06 -15.75 -0.69
C GLY A 65 -9.77 -16.86 -1.47
N THR A 66 -10.51 -16.50 -2.53
CA THR A 66 -11.18 -17.47 -3.41
C THR A 66 -10.17 -18.25 -4.25
N LEU A 67 -9.15 -17.59 -4.79
CA LEU A 67 -8.04 -18.24 -5.49
C LEU A 67 -7.27 -19.20 -4.59
N GLN A 68 -7.09 -18.84 -3.32
CA GLN A 68 -6.40 -19.70 -2.36
C GLN A 68 -7.28 -20.89 -1.94
N ALA A 69 -8.58 -20.67 -1.69
CA ALA A 69 -9.52 -21.73 -1.31
C ALA A 69 -9.75 -22.78 -2.41
N THR A 70 -9.61 -22.39 -3.68
CA THR A 70 -9.74 -23.29 -4.83
C THR A 70 -8.45 -24.00 -5.22
N GLY A 71 -7.32 -23.70 -4.57
CA GLY A 71 -5.98 -24.16 -5.00
C GLY A 71 -5.48 -23.47 -6.28
N GLY A 72 -6.15 -22.42 -6.74
CA GLY A 72 -5.77 -21.66 -7.93
C GLY A 72 -4.38 -21.01 -7.81
N ILE A 73 -4.01 -20.57 -6.60
CA ILE A 73 -2.64 -20.06 -6.34
C ILE A 73 -1.60 -21.16 -6.56
N ASP A 74 -1.83 -22.37 -6.05
CA ASP A 74 -0.89 -23.50 -6.22
C ASP A 74 -0.72 -23.87 -7.70
N TYR A 75 -1.82 -23.82 -8.48
CA TYR A 75 -1.77 -24.03 -9.92
C TYR A 75 -0.94 -22.95 -10.65
N LEU A 76 -1.15 -21.67 -10.31
CA LEU A 76 -0.39 -20.56 -10.89
C LEU A 76 1.11 -20.67 -10.54
N VAL A 77 1.45 -21.04 -9.31
CA VAL A 77 2.84 -21.26 -8.89
C VAL A 77 3.47 -22.44 -9.65
N HIS A 78 2.74 -23.54 -9.83
CA HIS A 78 3.23 -24.66 -10.62
C HIS A 78 3.53 -24.26 -12.07
N LEU A 79 2.64 -23.48 -12.69
CA LEU A 79 2.83 -22.97 -14.05
C LEU A 79 4.02 -22.00 -14.12
N ALA A 80 4.17 -21.11 -13.14
CA ALA A 80 5.30 -20.19 -13.04
C ALA A 80 6.63 -20.95 -12.98
N SER A 81 6.74 -21.94 -12.08
CA SER A 81 7.96 -22.75 -11.92
C SER A 81 8.34 -23.44 -13.21
N LYS A 82 7.38 -24.04 -13.92
CA LYS A 82 7.63 -24.71 -15.21
C LYS A 82 8.15 -23.75 -16.29
N MET A 83 7.69 -22.50 -16.29
CA MET A 83 8.19 -21.47 -17.22
C MET A 83 9.60 -21.00 -16.85
N ILE A 84 9.90 -20.84 -15.55
CA ILE A 84 11.22 -20.43 -15.06
C ILE A 84 12.27 -21.51 -15.33
N GLU A 85 11.92 -22.78 -15.10
CA GLU A 85 12.79 -23.94 -15.36
C GLU A 85 13.22 -24.04 -16.84
N ARG A 86 12.45 -23.47 -17.77
CA ARG A 86 12.76 -23.48 -19.20
C ARG A 86 13.91 -22.52 -19.57
N PHE A 87 14.13 -21.47 -18.78
CA PHE A 87 15.15 -20.45 -19.04
C PHE A 87 15.85 -19.99 -17.74
N PRO A 88 16.54 -20.89 -17.02
CA PRO A 88 17.09 -20.61 -15.70
C PRO A 88 18.16 -19.51 -15.71
N LYS A 89 18.89 -19.34 -16.82
CA LYS A 89 19.92 -18.30 -16.98
C LYS A 89 19.35 -16.87 -16.99
N SER A 90 18.05 -16.70 -17.23
CA SER A 90 17.40 -15.38 -17.37
C SER A 90 16.35 -15.12 -16.29
N ILE A 91 16.45 -15.79 -15.13
CA ILE A 91 15.46 -15.68 -14.03
C ILE A 91 15.21 -14.24 -13.57
N ILE A 92 16.23 -13.39 -13.59
CA ILE A 92 16.14 -11.97 -13.19
C ILE A 92 15.14 -11.20 -14.06
N PHE A 93 14.98 -11.56 -15.33
CA PHE A 93 14.00 -10.94 -16.24
C PHE A 93 12.69 -11.70 -16.27
N ILE A 94 12.75 -13.03 -16.21
CA ILE A 94 11.58 -13.89 -16.40
C ILE A 94 10.69 -13.91 -15.16
N ALA A 95 11.27 -13.92 -13.95
CA ALA A 95 10.47 -13.95 -12.72
C ALA A 95 9.60 -12.68 -12.55
N PRO A 96 10.11 -11.45 -12.73
CA PRO A 96 9.25 -10.25 -12.70
C PRO A 96 8.18 -10.27 -13.78
N MET A 97 8.50 -10.76 -14.98
CA MET A 97 7.55 -10.79 -16.10
C MET A 97 6.39 -11.74 -15.84
N ILE A 98 6.66 -12.92 -15.26
CA ILE A 98 5.62 -13.89 -14.88
C ILE A 98 4.72 -13.33 -13.77
N VAL A 99 5.32 -12.69 -12.75
CA VAL A 99 4.54 -12.04 -11.67
C VAL A 99 3.62 -10.97 -12.25
N PHE A 100 4.09 -10.16 -13.20
CA PHE A 100 3.28 -9.12 -13.83
C PHE A 100 2.12 -9.65 -14.68
N VAL A 101 2.20 -10.89 -15.16
CA VAL A 101 1.13 -11.54 -15.96
C VAL A 101 0.11 -12.25 -15.06
N PHE A 102 0.55 -12.74 -13.89
CA PHE A 102 -0.29 -13.51 -12.98
C PHE A 102 -0.98 -12.67 -11.88
N VAL A 103 -0.46 -11.48 -11.61
CA VAL A 103 -1.03 -10.49 -10.66
C VAL A 103 -1.78 -9.41 -11.45
#